data_AF-A0A1D6L3P0-F1
#
_entry.id   AF-A0A1D6L3P0-F1
#
_cell.length_a   1.000
_cell.length_b   1.000
_cell.length_c   1.000
_cell.angle_alpha   90.00
_cell.angle_beta   90.00
_cell.angle_gamma   90.00
#
_symmetry.space_group_name_H-M   'P 1'
#
loop_
_entity.id
_entity.type
_entity.pdbx_description
1 polymer ?
#
loop_
_entity_poly.entity_id
_entity_poly.type
_entity_poly.pdbx_seq_one_letter_code
_entity_poly.pdbx_strand_id
1 'polypeptide(L)'
;MTRLTARVQKVRDELEQLLDDDDDMADLYLSRKLAGASSPVSGSGGPNWFPASPTIGSKISRASRASAATVHGNENDVEELEMLLEAYFMQVDGTLNKLTTLREYIDDTEDYINIQLDNHRNQLIQLELFLSSGTVCLSLYSLVAGVFGMNIPYTWNDGHGYIFKWVVLVSGLFCAFIFVSIVAYARHKGLVGS
;
A
#
# COMPACT_ATOMS: atom_id res chain seq x y z
N MET A 1 -3.51 1.14 -2.84
CA MET A 1 -2.16 1.70 -3.08
C MET A 1 -1.60 1.36 -4.45
N THR A 2 -1.56 0.09 -4.85
CA THR A 2 -1.04 -0.38 -6.15
C THR A 2 -1.57 0.37 -7.38
N ARG A 3 -2.88 0.67 -7.42
CA ARG A 3 -3.50 1.40 -8.53
C ARG A 3 -3.05 2.87 -8.64
N LEU A 4 -2.69 3.50 -7.53
CA LEU A 4 -2.18 4.87 -7.52
C LEU A 4 -0.72 4.88 -7.97
N THR A 5 0.12 4.01 -7.41
CA THR A 5 1.52 3.84 -7.82
C THR A 5 1.64 3.57 -9.32
N ALA A 6 0.84 2.65 -9.86
CA ALA A 6 0.84 2.32 -11.28
C ALA A 6 0.43 3.50 -12.17
N ARG A 7 -0.51 4.35 -11.73
CA ARG A 7 -0.92 5.54 -12.47
C ARG A 7 0.15 6.62 -12.44
N VAL A 8 0.80 6.82 -11.30
CA VAL A 8 1.86 7.83 -11.18
C VAL A 8 3.12 7.39 -11.92
N GLN A 9 3.47 6.10 -11.91
CA GLN A 9 4.53 5.55 -12.77
C GLN A 9 4.22 5.76 -14.24
N LYS A 10 3.00 5.43 -14.68
CA LYS A 10 2.59 5.70 -16.06
C LYS A 10 2.70 7.18 -16.44
N VAL A 11 2.28 8.09 -15.56
CA VAL A 11 2.40 9.53 -15.81
C VAL A 11 3.87 9.95 -15.89
N ARG A 12 4.75 9.42 -15.02
CA ARG A 12 6.20 9.65 -15.10
C ARG A 12 6.75 9.18 -16.44
N ASP A 13 6.44 7.95 -16.85
CA ASP A 13 7.00 7.36 -18.06
C ASP A 13 6.56 8.10 -19.33
N GLU A 14 5.29 8.54 -19.40
CA GLU A 14 4.77 9.34 -20.53
C GLU A 14 5.36 10.76 -20.55
N LEU A 15 5.67 11.33 -19.38
CA LEU A 15 6.24 12.67 -19.25
C LEU A 15 7.75 12.65 -19.51
N GLU A 16 8.44 11.56 -19.18
CA GLU A 16 9.82 11.25 -19.59
C GLU A 16 9.91 11.13 -21.13
N GLN A 17 8.97 10.39 -21.73
CA GLN A 17 8.93 10.23 -23.19
C GLN A 17 8.65 11.55 -23.93
N LEU A 18 7.80 12.43 -23.39
CA LEU A 18 7.50 13.75 -23.96
C LEU A 18 8.65 14.75 -23.81
N LEU A 19 9.48 14.58 -22.76
CA LEU A 19 10.68 15.40 -22.53
C LEU A 19 11.83 15.00 -23.48
N ASP A 20 11.92 13.73 -23.86
CA ASP A 20 12.98 13.21 -24.75
C ASP A 20 12.77 13.54 -26.24
N ASP A 21 11.57 13.96 -26.67
CA ASP A 21 11.22 14.22 -28.08
C ASP A 21 10.83 15.69 -28.34
N ASP A 22 11.79 16.45 -28.88
CA ASP A 22 11.64 17.88 -29.20
C ASP A 22 10.55 18.16 -30.26
N ASP A 23 10.29 17.22 -31.17
CA ASP A 23 9.28 17.39 -32.22
C ASP A 23 7.85 17.32 -31.62
N ASP A 24 7.61 16.40 -30.69
CA ASP A 24 6.35 16.29 -29.94
C ASP A 24 6.17 17.50 -28.99
N MET A 25 7.26 18.00 -28.41
CA MET A 25 7.26 19.21 -27.57
C MET A 25 6.92 20.47 -28.37
N ALA A 26 7.42 20.60 -29.61
CA ALA A 26 7.10 21.73 -30.49
C ALA A 26 5.61 21.77 -30.90
N ASP A 27 4.95 20.61 -30.98
CA ASP A 27 3.56 20.50 -31.40
C ASP A 27 2.54 20.99 -30.34
N LEU A 28 2.98 21.14 -29.08
CA LEU A 28 2.19 21.76 -27.98
C LEU A 28 1.94 23.27 -28.17
N TYR A 29 2.71 23.96 -29.03
CA TYR A 29 2.56 25.41 -29.33
C TYR A 29 1.38 25.73 -30.27
N LEU A 30 0.17 25.36 -29.84
CA LEU A 30 -1.08 25.45 -30.64
C LEU A 30 -1.51 26.89 -30.96
N SER A 31 -1.26 27.86 -30.07
CA SER A 31 -1.62 29.27 -30.29
C SER A 31 -0.97 29.85 -31.54
N ARG A 32 0.28 29.46 -31.82
CA ARG A 32 1.02 29.87 -33.03
C ARG A 32 0.53 29.09 -34.25
N LYS A 33 0.30 27.78 -34.12
CA LYS A 33 -0.25 26.92 -35.18
C LYS A 33 -1.58 27.46 -35.70
N LEU A 34 -2.43 27.96 -34.78
CA LEU A 34 -3.70 28.61 -35.10
C LEU A 34 -3.51 30.00 -35.73
N ALA A 35 -2.56 30.81 -35.22
CA ALA A 35 -2.24 32.12 -35.78
C ALA A 35 -1.72 32.02 -37.23
N GLY A 36 -0.87 31.03 -37.53
CA GLY A 36 -0.38 30.74 -38.87
C GLY A 36 -1.48 30.27 -39.83
N ALA A 37 -2.50 29.57 -39.33
CA ALA A 37 -3.68 29.17 -40.11
C ALA A 37 -4.68 30.32 -40.36
N SER A 38 -4.65 31.37 -39.53
CA SER A 38 -5.62 32.47 -39.57
C SER A 38 -5.26 33.66 -40.47
N SER A 39 -4.18 33.58 -41.26
CA SER A 39 -3.83 34.63 -42.23
C SER A 39 -4.28 34.27 -43.66
N PRO A 40 -5.44 34.76 -44.15
CA PRO A 40 -5.71 34.81 -45.57
C PRO A 40 -5.02 36.03 -46.20
N VAL A 41 -4.34 35.75 -47.30
CA VAL A 41 -3.69 36.70 -48.21
C VAL A 41 -4.57 37.94 -48.47
N SER A 42 -4.15 39.12 -48.02
CA SER A 42 -4.73 40.40 -48.46
C SER A 42 -4.14 40.77 -49.82
N GLY A 43 -4.78 40.29 -50.89
CA GLY A 43 -4.55 40.74 -52.26
C GLY A 43 -5.54 41.85 -52.62
N SER A 44 -5.20 43.10 -52.35
CA SER A 44 -5.92 44.28 -52.84
C SER A 44 -5.43 44.65 -54.24
N GLY A 45 -6.29 44.52 -55.25
CA GLY A 45 -6.06 45.01 -56.61
C GLY A 45 -7.36 44.96 -57.42
N GLY A 46 -7.94 46.14 -57.72
CA GLY A 46 -9.25 46.29 -58.36
C GLY A 46 -9.35 45.72 -59.79
N PRO A 47 -10.57 45.47 -60.30
CA PRO A 47 -10.77 44.79 -61.58
C PRO A 47 -10.76 45.81 -62.73
N ASN A 48 -9.64 45.94 -63.45
CA ASN A 48 -9.69 46.52 -64.79
C ASN A 48 -9.94 45.39 -65.80
N TRP A 49 -11.16 45.38 -66.34
CA TRP A 49 -11.66 44.43 -67.33
C TRP A 49 -10.86 44.54 -68.65
N PHE A 50 -10.89 43.46 -69.44
CA PHE A 50 -10.24 43.19 -70.73
C PHE A 50 -8.83 42.54 -70.66
N PRO A 51 -8.71 41.33 -71.23
CA PRO A 51 -7.98 41.24 -72.50
C PRO A 51 -8.56 40.23 -73.50
N ALA A 52 -8.39 40.51 -74.80
CA ALA A 52 -8.43 39.49 -75.83
C ALA A 52 -7.08 38.72 -75.84
N SER A 53 -7.17 37.39 -75.88
CA SER A 53 -6.15 36.32 -75.88
C SER A 53 -5.12 36.36 -77.04
N PRO A 54 -4.20 35.36 -77.19
CA PRO A 54 -3.20 34.83 -76.24
C PRO A 54 -1.81 34.56 -76.91
N THR A 55 -0.70 34.62 -76.16
CA THR A 55 0.51 33.83 -76.55
C THR A 55 1.34 33.42 -75.34
N ILE A 56 1.17 32.15 -74.97
CA ILE A 56 2.14 31.12 -74.55
C ILE A 56 3.48 31.61 -73.95
N GLY A 57 3.61 31.45 -72.62
CA GLY A 57 4.70 30.67 -72.02
C GLY A 57 6.00 31.37 -71.61
N SER A 58 5.99 32.17 -70.52
CA SER A 58 7.17 32.39 -69.68
C SER A 58 6.77 32.26 -68.22
N LYS A 59 7.58 31.60 -67.37
CA LYS A 59 7.67 31.94 -65.93
C LYS A 59 9.06 31.64 -65.40
N ILE A 60 9.80 32.72 -65.17
CA ILE A 60 11.01 32.80 -64.37
C ILE A 60 10.63 32.42 -62.93
N SER A 61 11.24 31.37 -62.40
CA SER A 61 11.11 30.95 -61.00
C SER A 61 11.90 31.92 -60.11
N ARG A 62 11.25 32.98 -59.67
CA ARG A 62 11.76 33.90 -58.65
C ARG A 62 11.33 33.40 -57.27
N ALA A 63 12.33 33.04 -56.49
CA ALA A 63 12.43 33.09 -55.03
C ALA A 63 11.36 32.39 -54.18
N SER A 64 11.83 31.42 -53.38
CA SER A 64 11.30 31.18 -52.04
C SER A 64 12.47 30.81 -51.14
N ARG A 65 13.31 31.80 -50.83
CA ARG A 65 14.14 31.81 -49.63
C ARG A 65 13.33 32.54 -48.57
N ALA A 66 12.46 31.81 -47.88
CA ALA A 66 11.69 32.30 -46.74
C ALA A 66 11.47 31.15 -45.76
N SER A 67 12.57 30.54 -45.30
CA SER A 67 12.54 29.52 -44.24
C SER A 67 13.92 29.53 -43.57
N ALA A 68 14.13 30.47 -42.67
CA ALA A 68 15.31 30.51 -41.79
C ALA A 68 15.01 31.26 -40.49
N ALA A 69 14.12 32.26 -40.54
CA ALA A 69 13.73 33.03 -39.36
C ALA A 69 12.62 32.36 -38.51
N THR A 70 11.89 31.36 -39.03
CA THR A 70 10.86 30.63 -38.26
C THR A 70 11.42 29.47 -37.45
N VAL A 71 12.58 28.90 -37.83
CA VAL A 71 13.20 27.77 -37.11
C VAL A 71 13.80 28.24 -35.78
N HIS A 72 14.51 29.37 -35.80
CA HIS A 72 15.23 29.88 -34.64
C HIS A 72 14.31 30.36 -33.49
N GLY A 73 13.07 30.74 -33.81
CA GLY A 73 12.06 31.08 -32.80
C GLY A 73 11.47 29.83 -32.15
N ASN A 74 11.32 28.74 -32.91
CA ASN A 74 10.82 27.47 -32.40
C ASN A 74 11.74 26.85 -31.34
N GLU A 75 13.07 26.92 -31.53
CA GLU A 75 14.04 26.40 -30.56
C GLU A 75 13.98 27.12 -29.21
N ASN A 76 13.88 28.45 -29.20
CA ASN A 76 13.79 29.22 -27.94
C ASN A 76 12.46 28.99 -27.20
N ASP A 77 11.37 28.78 -27.94
CA ASP A 77 10.07 28.47 -27.37
C ASP A 77 10.07 27.03 -26.79
N VAL A 78 10.67 26.06 -27.50
CA VAL A 78 10.82 24.68 -27.02
C VAL A 78 11.64 24.62 -25.72
N GLU A 79 12.73 25.39 -25.64
CA GLU A 79 13.59 25.46 -24.45
C GLU A 79 12.86 26.02 -23.20
N GLU A 80 11.93 26.97 -23.37
CA GLU A 80 11.09 27.46 -22.25
C GLU A 80 10.10 26.39 -21.77
N LEU A 81 9.53 25.61 -22.70
CA LEU A 81 8.64 24.49 -22.37
C LEU A 81 9.40 23.36 -21.68
N GLU A 82 10.60 23.03 -22.15
CA GLU A 82 11.49 22.01 -21.58
C GLU A 82 11.79 22.34 -20.11
N MET A 83 12.20 23.57 -19.80
CA MET A 83 12.45 24.00 -18.42
C MET A 83 11.23 23.85 -17.49
N LEU A 84 10.02 24.11 -17.99
CA LEU A 84 8.79 23.95 -17.22
C LEU A 84 8.45 22.46 -17.02
N LEU A 85 8.58 21.67 -18.08
CA LEU A 85 8.28 20.23 -18.07
C LEU A 85 9.27 19.49 -17.16
N GLU A 86 10.57 19.82 -17.23
CA GLU A 86 11.61 19.33 -16.34
C GLU A 86 11.29 19.62 -14.86
N ALA A 87 10.85 20.84 -14.54
CA ALA A 87 10.45 21.20 -13.19
C ALA A 87 9.26 20.36 -12.69
N TYR A 88 8.30 20.07 -13.58
CA TYR A 88 7.15 19.22 -13.27
C TYR A 88 7.55 17.74 -13.17
N PHE A 89 8.47 17.27 -14.02
CA PHE A 89 9.03 15.91 -13.96
C PHE A 89 9.73 15.68 -12.63
N MET A 90 10.60 16.60 -12.21
CA MET A 90 11.26 16.57 -10.90
C MET A 90 10.26 16.54 -9.75
N GLN A 91 9.15 17.26 -9.86
CA GLN A 91 8.08 17.24 -8.86
C GLN A 91 7.35 15.88 -8.83
N VAL A 92 7.06 15.29 -10.00
CA VAL A 92 6.42 13.97 -10.13
C VAL A 92 7.32 12.88 -9.57
N ASP A 93 8.61 12.90 -9.90
CA ASP A 93 9.60 11.93 -9.43
C ASP A 93 9.81 12.03 -7.91
N GLY A 94 9.92 13.25 -7.38
CA GLY A 94 9.93 13.50 -5.93
C GLY A 94 8.67 13.01 -5.22
N THR A 95 7.51 13.05 -5.89
CA THR A 95 6.25 12.53 -5.36
C THR A 95 6.21 10.99 -5.40
N LEU A 96 6.75 10.37 -6.46
CA LEU A 96 6.89 8.92 -6.56
C LEU A 96 7.81 8.34 -5.51
N ASN A 97 8.94 8.99 -5.23
CA ASN A 97 9.86 8.54 -4.20
C ASN A 97 9.18 8.54 -2.81
N LYS A 98 8.47 9.64 -2.47
CA LYS A 98 7.66 9.72 -1.23
C LYS A 98 6.58 8.63 -1.17
N LEU A 99 5.91 8.36 -2.29
CA LEU A 99 4.88 7.32 -2.37
C LEU A 99 5.45 5.91 -2.19
N THR A 100 6.68 5.69 -2.65
CA THR A 100 7.41 4.43 -2.48
C THR A 100 7.82 4.24 -1.02
N THR A 101 8.40 5.26 -0.37
CA THR A 101 8.71 5.22 1.06
C THR A 101 7.46 5.02 1.92
N LEU A 102 6.35 5.69 1.59
CA LEU A 102 5.11 5.53 2.33
C LEU A 102 4.48 4.14 2.13
N ARG A 103 4.70 3.51 0.97
CA ARG A 103 4.32 2.11 0.75
C ARG A 103 5.12 1.19 1.66
N GLU A 104 6.45 1.35 1.69
CA GLU A 104 7.34 0.58 2.57
C GLU A 104 6.94 0.74 4.04
N TYR A 105 6.67 1.98 4.49
CA TYR A 105 6.18 2.24 5.84
C TYR A 105 4.85 1.53 6.18
N ILE A 106 3.93 1.41 5.21
CA ILE A 106 2.67 0.69 5.41
C ILE A 106 2.93 -0.82 5.49
N ASP A 107 3.82 -1.35 4.65
CA ASP A 107 4.21 -2.76 4.66
C ASP A 107 4.86 -3.13 6.00
N ASP A 108 5.81 -2.31 6.47
CA ASP A 108 6.43 -2.43 7.79
C ASP A 108 5.38 -2.40 8.92
N THR A 109 4.37 -1.54 8.79
CA THR A 109 3.27 -1.44 9.75
C THR A 109 2.37 -2.68 9.71
N GLU A 110 2.11 -3.25 8.53
CA GLU A 110 1.33 -4.48 8.37
C GLU A 110 2.05 -5.66 9.03
N ASP A 111 3.35 -5.81 8.78
CA ASP A 111 4.19 -6.83 9.41
C ASP A 111 4.25 -6.66 10.93
N TYR A 112 4.39 -5.41 11.41
CA TYR A 112 4.35 -5.10 12.84
C TYR A 112 3.01 -5.51 13.48
N ILE A 113 1.88 -5.17 12.84
CA ILE A 113 0.55 -5.56 13.31
C ILE A 113 0.42 -7.09 13.32
N ASN A 114 0.94 -7.77 12.30
CA ASN A 114 0.87 -9.22 12.19
C ASN A 114 1.64 -9.90 13.35
N ILE A 115 2.87 -9.46 13.63
CA ILE A 115 3.68 -9.93 14.76
C ILE A 115 2.95 -9.67 16.09
N GLN A 116 2.34 -8.48 16.25
CA GLN A 116 1.62 -8.13 17.47
C GLN A 116 0.35 -8.96 17.67
N LEU A 117 -0.38 -9.24 16.58
CA LEU A 117 -1.59 -10.06 16.62
C LEU A 117 -1.26 -11.52 16.95
N ASP A 118 -0.18 -12.06 16.39
CA ASP A 118 0.30 -13.39 16.74
C ASP A 118 0.73 -13.48 18.21
N ASN A 119 1.40 -12.45 18.74
CA ASN A 119 1.74 -12.39 20.15
C ASN A 119 0.49 -12.34 21.05
N HIS A 120 -0.50 -11.51 20.72
CA HIS A 120 -1.77 -11.48 21.46
C HIS A 120 -2.55 -12.79 21.38
N ARG A 121 -2.57 -13.44 20.22
CA ARG A 121 -3.16 -14.77 20.07
C ARG A 121 -2.45 -15.81 20.91
N ASN A 122 -1.11 -15.77 20.95
CA ASN A 122 -0.31 -16.65 21.79
C ASN A 122 -0.62 -16.45 23.28
N GLN A 123 -0.75 -15.19 23.73
CA GLN A 123 -1.19 -14.86 25.09
C GLN A 123 -2.59 -15.41 25.40
N LEU A 124 -3.53 -15.32 24.45
CA LEU A 124 -4.89 -15.81 24.62
C LEU A 124 -4.90 -17.34 24.77
N ILE A 125 -4.21 -18.06 23.90
CA ILE A 125 -4.08 -19.53 23.96
C ILE A 125 -3.45 -19.96 25.29
N GLN A 126 -2.43 -19.24 25.76
CA GLN A 126 -1.81 -19.50 27.05
C GLN A 126 -2.80 -19.32 28.20
N LEU A 127 -3.59 -18.23 28.20
CA LEU A 127 -4.58 -17.96 29.23
C LEU A 127 -5.70 -19.02 29.21
N GLU A 128 -6.16 -19.41 28.02
CA GLU A 128 -7.15 -20.47 27.84
C GLU A 128 -6.66 -21.80 28.40
N LEU A 129 -5.41 -22.18 28.11
CA LEU A 129 -4.80 -23.41 28.64
C LEU A 129 -4.67 -23.38 30.17
N PHE A 130 -4.31 -22.23 30.73
CA PHE A 130 -4.24 -22.04 32.19
C PHE A 130 -5.62 -22.18 32.85
N LEU A 131 -6.64 -21.49 32.32
CA LEU A 131 -8.01 -21.57 32.84
C LEU A 131 -8.59 -22.97 32.70
N SER A 132 -8.47 -23.58 31.53
CA SER A 132 -8.98 -24.93 31.25
C SER A 132 -8.35 -25.98 32.18
N SER A 133 -7.02 -25.95 32.35
CA SER A 133 -6.31 -26.81 33.31
C SER A 133 -6.81 -26.62 34.74
N GLY A 134 -7.02 -25.36 35.16
CA GLY A 134 -7.56 -25.02 36.48
C GLY A 134 -8.97 -25.56 36.67
N THR A 135 -9.84 -25.46 35.67
CA THR A 135 -11.20 -25.99 35.70
C THR A 135 -11.22 -27.52 35.80
N VAL A 136 -10.36 -28.22 35.06
CA VAL A 136 -10.23 -29.69 35.16
C VAL A 136 -9.75 -30.12 36.55
N CYS A 137 -8.78 -29.41 37.11
CA CYS A 137 -8.29 -29.68 38.46
C CYS A 137 -9.40 -29.46 39.51
N LEU A 138 -10.13 -28.34 39.40
CA LEU A 138 -11.21 -28.01 40.32
C LEU A 138 -12.39 -28.99 40.21
N SER A 139 -12.72 -29.48 39.01
CA SER A 139 -13.80 -30.45 38.82
C SER A 139 -13.47 -31.81 39.45
N LEU A 140 -12.23 -32.29 39.32
CA LEU A 140 -11.76 -33.50 40.01
C LEU A 140 -11.79 -33.36 41.53
N TYR A 141 -11.33 -32.22 42.06
CA TYR A 141 -11.41 -31.94 43.50
C TYR A 141 -12.86 -31.84 43.99
N SER A 142 -13.73 -31.18 43.21
CA SER A 142 -15.16 -31.05 43.51
C SER A 142 -15.89 -32.39 43.51
N LEU A 143 -15.51 -33.33 42.63
CA LEU A 143 -16.03 -34.70 42.64
C LEU A 143 -15.72 -35.40 43.97
N VAL A 144 -14.47 -35.34 44.40
CA VAL A 144 -14.02 -35.95 45.68
C VAL A 144 -14.78 -35.31 46.84
N ALA A 145 -14.80 -33.98 46.91
CA ALA A 145 -15.54 -33.25 47.93
C ALA A 145 -17.04 -33.57 47.92
N GLY A 146 -17.64 -33.75 46.73
CA GLY A 146 -19.04 -34.10 46.55
C GLY A 146 -19.37 -35.49 47.08
N VAL A 147 -18.58 -36.51 46.73
CA VAL A 147 -18.76 -37.89 47.20
C VAL A 147 -18.72 -37.97 48.73
N PHE A 148 -17.79 -37.24 49.36
CA PHE A 148 -17.67 -37.19 50.81
C PHE A 148 -18.63 -36.19 51.49
N GLY A 149 -19.23 -35.27 50.73
CA GLY A 149 -20.26 -34.33 51.21
C GLY A 149 -21.67 -34.94 51.24
N MET A 150 -21.88 -36.13 50.66
CA MET A 150 -23.17 -36.81 50.69
C MET A 150 -23.48 -37.38 52.08
N ASN A 151 -24.73 -37.21 52.53
CA ASN A 151 -25.24 -37.68 53.82
C ASN A 151 -25.49 -39.21 53.82
N ILE A 152 -24.47 -40.01 53.55
CA ILE A 152 -24.56 -41.48 53.64
C ILE A 152 -23.79 -41.91 54.90
N PRO A 153 -24.40 -42.72 55.80
CA PRO A 153 -23.72 -43.21 56.98
C PRO A 153 -22.64 -44.22 56.58
N TYR A 154 -21.40 -43.75 56.48
CA TYR A 154 -20.24 -44.61 56.24
C TYR A 154 -19.82 -45.30 57.54
N THR A 155 -19.51 -46.60 57.47
CA THR A 155 -19.14 -47.42 58.64
C THR A 155 -17.80 -47.02 59.29
N TRP A 156 -17.03 -46.12 58.67
CA TRP A 156 -15.76 -45.57 59.15
C TRP A 156 -15.92 -44.23 59.89
N ASN A 157 -17.15 -43.72 60.04
CA ASN A 157 -17.41 -42.45 60.74
C ASN A 157 -17.38 -42.57 62.28
N ASP A 158 -17.53 -43.79 62.82
CA ASP A 158 -17.40 -44.04 64.25
C ASP A 158 -15.91 -44.01 64.66
N GLY A 159 -15.50 -42.91 65.30
CA GLY A 159 -14.19 -42.74 65.94
C GLY A 159 -13.04 -42.23 65.07
N HIS A 160 -13.24 -42.04 63.75
CA HIS A 160 -12.14 -41.72 62.81
C HIS A 160 -12.32 -40.40 62.02
N GLY A 161 -12.75 -39.32 62.69
CA GLY A 161 -12.95 -38.00 62.06
C GLY A 161 -11.70 -37.36 61.42
N TYR A 162 -10.51 -37.88 61.69
CA TYR A 162 -9.27 -37.42 61.05
C TYR A 162 -9.11 -37.92 59.61
N ILE A 163 -9.68 -39.08 59.24
CA ILE A 163 -9.51 -39.69 57.91
C ILE A 163 -10.10 -38.78 56.83
N PHE A 164 -11.27 -38.19 57.09
CA PHE A 164 -11.89 -37.22 56.17
C PHE A 164 -10.97 -36.01 55.92
N LYS A 165 -10.39 -35.44 56.98
CA LYS A 165 -9.44 -34.31 56.86
C LYS A 165 -8.21 -34.69 56.04
N TRP A 166 -7.65 -35.88 56.25
CA TRP A 166 -6.50 -36.37 55.50
C TRP A 166 -6.83 -36.62 54.03
N VAL A 167 -7.99 -37.21 53.72
CA VAL A 167 -8.40 -37.48 52.34
C VAL A 167 -8.62 -36.18 51.56
N VAL A 168 -9.25 -35.18 52.17
CA VAL A 168 -9.43 -33.86 51.54
C VAL A 168 -8.07 -33.16 51.34
N LEU A 169 -7.18 -33.23 52.33
CA LEU A 169 -5.86 -32.61 52.25
C LEU A 169 -4.98 -33.27 51.18
N VAL A 170 -4.93 -34.60 51.14
CA VAL A 170 -4.12 -35.37 50.17
C VAL A 170 -4.68 -35.21 48.75
N SER A 171 -6.00 -35.24 48.57
CA SER A 171 -6.61 -35.03 47.25
C SER A 171 -6.41 -33.60 46.74
N GLY A 172 -6.48 -32.59 47.62
CA GLY A 172 -6.14 -31.21 47.29
C GLY A 172 -4.67 -31.04 46.89
N LEU A 173 -3.74 -31.63 47.64
CA LEU A 173 -2.31 -31.61 47.31
C LEU A 173 -2.01 -32.32 45.99
N PHE A 174 -2.62 -33.47 45.75
CA PHE A 174 -2.49 -34.21 44.49
C PHE A 174 -3.00 -33.39 43.29
N CYS A 175 -4.14 -32.72 43.47
CA CYS A 175 -4.71 -31.83 42.45
C CYS A 175 -3.80 -30.63 42.16
N ALA A 176 -3.27 -29.97 43.19
CA ALA A 176 -2.31 -28.88 43.03
C ALA A 176 -1.02 -29.35 42.33
N PHE A 177 -0.54 -30.55 42.64
CA PHE A 177 0.64 -31.14 41.98
C PHE A 177 0.40 -31.40 40.49
N ILE A 178 -0.77 -31.93 40.12
CA ILE A 178 -1.16 -32.10 38.71
C ILE A 178 -1.22 -30.75 38.00
N PHE A 179 -1.84 -29.74 38.60
CA PHE A 179 -1.93 -28.40 38.03
C PHE A 179 -0.54 -27.81 37.76
N VAL A 180 0.37 -27.87 38.73
CA VAL A 180 1.76 -27.40 38.58
C VAL A 180 2.49 -28.20 37.50
N SER A 181 2.29 -29.52 37.43
CA SER A 181 2.90 -30.37 36.41
C SER A 181 2.44 -30.02 35.00
N ILE A 182 1.14 -29.74 34.81
CA ILE A 182 0.58 -29.30 33.52
C ILE A 182 1.17 -27.95 33.12
N VAL A 183 1.23 -26.99 34.06
CA VAL A 183 1.81 -25.67 33.80
C VAL A 183 3.31 -25.77 33.49
N ALA A 184 4.06 -26.59 34.23
CA ALA A 184 5.47 -26.81 33.99
C ALA A 184 5.74 -27.47 32.63
N TYR A 185 4.92 -28.46 32.25
CA TYR A 185 4.99 -29.09 30.92
C TYR A 185 4.70 -28.08 29.81
N ALA A 186 3.68 -27.23 29.98
CA ALA A 186 3.34 -26.18 29.02
C ALA A 186 4.46 -25.14 28.86
N ARG A 187 5.16 -24.80 29.95
CA ARG A 187 6.36 -23.94 29.94
C ARG A 187 7.54 -24.61 29.25
N HIS A 188 7.85 -25.86 29.59
CA HIS A 188 9.01 -26.56 29.03
C HIS A 188 8.86 -26.83 27.52
N LYS A 189 7.62 -26.96 27.03
CA LYS A 189 7.37 -27.18 25.59
C LYS A 189 7.42 -25.89 24.76
N GLY A 190 7.77 -24.75 25.36
CA GLY A 190 7.91 -23.47 24.66
C GLY A 190 6.60 -22.85 24.20
N LEU A 191 5.44 -23.39 24.61
CA LEU A 191 4.13 -22.75 24.37
C LEU A 191 3.92 -21.52 25.26
N VAL A 192 4.71 -21.39 26.33
CA VAL A 192 4.59 -20.33 27.32
C VAL A 192 5.94 -19.66 27.46
N GLY A 193 6.14 -18.61 26.67
CA GLY A 193 7.34 -17.79 26.67
C GLY A 193 8.32 -18.13 25.55
N SER A 194 8.03 -17.61 24.36
CA SER A 194 8.97 -16.77 23.61
C SER A 194 8.22 -15.59 23.04
#